data_AF-A0AAN6XBQ7-F1
#
_entry.id   AF-A0AAN6XBQ7-F1
#
_cell.length_a   1.000
_cell.length_b   1.000
_cell.length_c   1.000
_cell.angle_alpha   90.00
_cell.angle_beta   90.00
_cell.angle_gamma   90.00
#
_symmetry.space_group_name_H-M   'P 1'
#
loop_
_entity.id
_entity.type
_entity.pdbx_description
1 polymer ?
#
loop_
_entity_poly.entity_id
_entity_poly.type
_entity_poly.pdbx_seq_one_letter_code
_entity_poly.pdbx_strand_id
1 'polypeptide(L)'
;MDTSVTEMDATTFLHISSLAWLLAQAVPLTLWPSFIITLLSSANYYPSPHSSKIETYLARSLGLSQLFFALLLLVLSGLLPLEPSGTTTSNNPYAQAAVLITTLYHTAAGIYSYTRYNATGGQVAYLIGCLGSGFLSCVGLYVLLFGDGKRLSRRTGADKSTSGWPFRNAEADKKKKKSKR
;
A
#
# COMPACT_ATOMS: atom_id res chain seq x y z
N MET A 1 -15.61 -22.00 -5.08
CA MET A 1 -15.23 -21.17 -3.92
C MET A 1 -14.80 -19.85 -4.51
N ASP A 2 -15.63 -18.84 -4.29
CA ASP A 2 -15.70 -17.61 -5.08
C ASP A 2 -14.51 -16.69 -4.81
N THR A 3 -13.48 -16.76 -5.66
CA THR A 3 -12.28 -15.94 -5.51
C THR A 3 -12.55 -14.46 -5.76
N SER A 4 -13.54 -14.13 -6.61
CA SER A 4 -13.92 -12.75 -6.93
C SER A 4 -14.43 -11.97 -5.72
N VAL A 5 -15.11 -12.63 -4.77
CA VAL A 5 -15.60 -11.98 -3.53
C VAL A 5 -14.41 -11.67 -2.61
N THR A 6 -13.49 -12.62 -2.44
CA THR A 6 -12.28 -12.42 -1.63
C THR A 6 -11.30 -11.38 -2.21
N GLU A 7 -11.28 -11.22 -3.54
CA GLU A 7 -10.44 -10.24 -4.24
C GLU A 7 -10.92 -8.80 -3.98
N MET A 8 -12.25 -8.58 -4.07
CA MET A 8 -12.86 -7.30 -3.78
C MET A 8 -12.67 -6.92 -2.30
N ASP A 9 -12.77 -7.88 -1.39
CA ASP A 9 -12.52 -7.65 0.04
C ASP A 9 -11.05 -7.28 0.33
N ALA A 10 -10.08 -7.92 -0.31
CA ALA A 10 -8.66 -7.67 -0.07
C ALA A 10 -8.19 -6.31 -0.62
N THR A 11 -8.67 -5.92 -1.80
CA THR A 11 -8.39 -4.59 -2.39
C THR A 11 -8.98 -3.48 -1.51
N THR A 12 -10.25 -3.60 -1.13
CA THR A 12 -10.92 -2.68 -0.22
C THR A 12 -10.20 -2.59 1.13
N PHE A 13 -9.81 -3.73 1.70
CA PHE A 13 -9.06 -3.77 2.95
C PHE A 13 -7.72 -3.02 2.86
N LEU A 14 -6.95 -3.21 1.78
CA LEU A 14 -5.69 -2.49 1.56
C LEU A 14 -5.92 -0.98 1.50
N HIS A 15 -6.93 -0.53 0.76
CA HIS A 15 -7.22 0.89 0.60
C HIS A 15 -7.69 1.53 1.92
N ILE A 16 -8.65 0.93 2.62
CA ILE A 16 -9.12 1.42 3.93
C ILE A 16 -7.98 1.43 4.95
N SER A 17 -7.19 0.36 5.01
CA SER A 17 -6.06 0.29 5.93
C SER A 17 -4.99 1.34 5.60
N SER A 18 -4.72 1.58 4.31
CA SER A 18 -3.81 2.64 3.87
C SER A 18 -4.33 4.03 4.20
N LEU A 19 -5.64 4.27 4.04
CA LEU A 19 -6.28 5.52 4.43
C LEU A 19 -6.13 5.76 5.94
N ALA A 20 -6.45 4.75 6.75
CA ALA A 20 -6.30 4.82 8.20
C ALA A 20 -4.85 5.11 8.61
N TRP A 21 -3.88 4.42 7.99
CA TRP A 21 -2.45 4.62 8.26
C TRP A 21 -1.97 6.04 7.91
N LEU A 22 -2.37 6.56 6.75
CA LEU A 22 -2.02 7.92 6.32
C LEU A 22 -2.66 8.97 7.22
N LEU A 23 -3.93 8.81 7.58
CA LEU A 23 -4.64 9.72 8.50
C LEU A 23 -4.00 9.72 9.90
N ALA A 24 -3.64 8.55 10.41
CA ALA A 24 -3.00 8.41 11.72
C ALA A 24 -1.68 9.19 11.82
N GLN A 25 -0.95 9.36 10.71
CA GLN A 25 0.27 10.17 10.66
C GLN A 25 -0.01 11.64 10.32
N ALA A 26 -0.93 11.89 9.40
CA ALA A 26 -1.22 13.23 8.89
C ALA A 26 -1.83 14.15 9.96
N VAL A 27 -2.70 13.61 10.84
CA VAL A 27 -3.35 14.36 11.92
C VAL A 27 -2.32 14.95 12.89
N PRO A 28 -1.43 14.15 13.53
CA PRO A 28 -0.43 14.70 14.42
C PRO A 28 0.60 15.57 13.68
N LEU A 29 0.98 15.26 12.43
CA LEU A 29 1.88 16.13 11.65
C LEU A 29 1.29 17.52 11.38
N THR A 30 -0.02 17.62 11.17
CA THR A 30 -0.70 18.89 10.85
C THR A 30 -1.03 19.69 12.11
N LEU A 31 -1.67 19.04 13.08
CA LEU A 31 -2.18 19.70 14.29
C LEU A 31 -1.11 19.82 15.38
N TRP A 32 -0.23 18.82 15.51
CA TRP A 32 0.76 18.74 16.59
C TRP A 32 2.16 18.34 16.09
N PRO A 33 2.78 19.14 15.21
CA PRO A 33 4.06 18.81 14.59
C PRO A 33 5.19 18.60 15.61
N SER A 34 5.15 19.33 16.73
CA SER A 34 6.14 19.19 17.81
C SER A 34 6.19 17.78 18.40
N PHE A 35 5.04 17.10 18.53
CA PHE A 35 5.00 15.72 19.03
C PHE A 35 5.76 14.76 18.12
N ILE A 36 5.57 14.88 16.80
CA ILE A 36 6.27 14.02 15.83
C ILE A 36 7.75 14.35 15.77
N ILE A 37 8.11 15.63 15.81
CA ILE A 37 9.51 16.06 15.82
C ILE A 37 10.22 15.48 17.05
N THR A 38 9.65 15.59 18.26
CA THR A 38 10.27 15.04 19.47
C THR A 38 10.31 13.51 19.46
N LEU A 39 9.26 12.86 18.96
CA LEU A 39 9.18 11.41 18.84
C LEU A 39 10.26 10.83 17.91
N LEU A 40 10.63 11.57 16.85
CA LEU A 40 11.65 11.19 15.87
C LEU A 40 13.05 11.75 16.19
N SER A 41 13.17 12.58 17.22
CA SER A 41 14.42 13.21 17.61
C SER A 41 15.27 12.25 18.42
N SER A 42 16.58 12.20 18.16
CA SER A 42 17.52 11.44 18.99
C SER A 42 17.61 12.01 20.41
N ALA A 43 17.99 11.19 21.39
CA ALA A 43 18.12 11.63 22.79
C ALA A 43 19.09 12.83 22.97
N ASN A 44 19.99 13.07 22.00
CA ASN A 44 20.95 14.16 22.02
C ASN A 44 20.55 15.35 21.12
N TYR A 45 19.32 15.35 20.58
CA TYR A 45 18.84 16.41 19.70
C TYR A 45 18.30 17.58 20.53
N TYR A 46 18.97 18.72 20.46
CA TYR A 46 18.54 19.99 21.04
C TYR A 46 18.14 20.96 19.92
N PRO A 47 16.84 21.21 19.70
CA PRO A 47 16.39 22.08 18.63
C PRO A 47 16.82 23.53 18.89
N SER A 48 17.45 24.17 17.91
CA SER A 48 17.65 25.62 17.94
C SER A 48 16.31 26.34 17.67
N PRO A 49 16.10 27.57 18.19
CA PRO A 49 14.88 28.34 17.95
C PRO A 49 14.59 28.62 16.45
N HIS A 50 15.62 28.59 15.61
CA HIS A 50 15.49 28.77 14.16
C HIS A 50 15.19 27.45 13.43
N SER A 51 15.73 26.32 13.91
CA SER A 51 15.42 24.98 13.35
C SER A 51 13.95 24.61 13.55
N SER A 52 13.34 25.00 14.67
CA SER A 52 11.97 24.58 14.98
C SER A 52 10.90 25.15 14.03
N LYS A 53 11.13 26.35 13.46
CA LYS A 53 10.18 26.98 12.53
C LYS A 53 10.11 26.25 11.20
N ILE A 54 11.27 25.86 10.65
CA ILE A 54 11.33 25.14 9.36
C ILE A 54 10.84 23.70 9.50
N GLU A 55 11.19 23.02 10.60
CA GLU A 55 10.69 21.67 10.89
C GLU A 55 9.17 21.66 11.04
N THR A 56 8.60 22.67 11.72
CA THR A 56 7.15 22.84 11.86
C THR A 56 6.48 23.07 10.51
N TYR A 57 7.05 23.91 9.65
CA TYR A 57 6.53 24.16 8.31
C TYR A 57 6.54 22.89 7.45
N LEU A 58 7.67 22.17 7.42
CA LEU A 58 7.81 20.93 6.66
C LEU A 58 6.90 19.83 7.20
N ALA A 59 6.77 19.69 8.52
CA ALA A 59 5.87 18.72 9.14
C ALA A 59 4.40 18.98 8.74
N ARG A 60 3.96 20.23 8.78
CA ARG A 60 2.59 20.61 8.36
C ARG A 60 2.37 20.39 6.88
N SER A 61 3.33 20.78 6.03
CA SER A 61 3.26 20.56 4.59
C SER A 61 3.16 19.07 4.27
N LEU A 62 3.96 18.23 4.93
CA LEU A 62 3.94 16.78 4.76
C LEU A 62 2.60 16.18 5.22
N GLY A 63 2.08 16.61 6.38
CA GLY A 63 0.77 16.19 6.87
C GLY A 63 -0.35 16.52 5.88
N LEU A 64 -0.36 17.74 5.32
CA LEU A 64 -1.33 18.14 4.29
C LEU A 64 -1.18 17.30 3.02
N SER A 65 0.04 17.03 2.56
CA SER A 65 0.28 16.14 1.41
C SER A 65 -0.23 14.72 1.64
N GLN A 66 -0.05 14.18 2.86
CA GLN A 66 -0.57 12.85 3.22
C GLN A 66 -2.11 12.81 3.26
N LEU A 67 -2.77 13.89 3.72
CA LEU A 67 -4.23 14.02 3.62
C LEU A 67 -4.70 13.99 2.17
N PHE A 68 -4.05 14.76 1.29
CA PHE A 68 -4.38 14.76 -0.14
C PHE A 68 -4.13 13.40 -0.80
N PHE A 69 -3.04 12.70 -0.44
CA PHE A 69 -2.80 11.35 -0.93
C PHE A 69 -3.87 10.37 -0.47
N ALA A 70 -4.33 10.47 0.79
CA ALA A 70 -5.45 9.69 1.29
C ALA A 70 -6.75 9.98 0.49
N LEU A 71 -7.09 11.24 0.25
CA LEU A 71 -8.26 11.59 -0.57
C LEU A 71 -8.14 11.06 -2.00
N LEU A 72 -6.96 11.13 -2.61
CA LEU A 72 -6.70 10.58 -3.94
C LEU A 72 -6.91 9.06 -3.97
N LEU A 73 -6.43 8.35 -2.94
CA LEU A 73 -6.65 6.91 -2.80
C LEU A 73 -8.12 6.55 -2.65
N LEU A 74 -8.89 7.35 -1.91
CA LEU A 74 -10.33 7.13 -1.73
C LEU A 74 -11.08 7.25 -3.06
N VAL A 75 -10.73 8.23 -3.89
CA VAL A 75 -11.27 8.42 -5.24
C VAL A 75 -10.86 7.26 -6.17
N LEU A 76 -9.57 6.93 -6.19
CA LEU A 76 -9.02 5.94 -7.12
C LEU A 76 -9.41 4.49 -6.76
N SER A 77 -9.74 4.23 -5.50
CA SER A 77 -10.19 2.91 -5.02
C SER A 77 -11.60 2.55 -5.50
N GLY A 78 -12.41 3.52 -5.96
CA GLY A 78 -13.81 3.28 -6.30
C GLY A 78 -14.72 3.04 -5.09
N LEU A 79 -14.26 3.39 -3.88
CA LEU A 79 -15.07 3.36 -2.66
C LEU A 79 -16.12 4.47 -2.62
N LEU A 80 -15.89 5.56 -3.37
CA LEU A 80 -16.83 6.65 -3.51
C LEU A 80 -17.61 6.49 -4.81
N PRO A 81 -18.95 6.35 -4.76
CA PRO A 81 -19.78 6.30 -5.96
C PRO A 81 -19.84 7.70 -6.58
N LEU A 82 -18.92 7.97 -7.50
CA LEU A 82 -18.84 9.23 -8.25
C LEU A 82 -19.71 9.22 -9.52
N GLU A 83 -20.11 8.04 -9.98
CA GLU A 83 -21.02 7.86 -11.10
C GLU A 83 -22.49 7.91 -10.63
N PRO A 84 -23.40 8.53 -11.40
CA PRO A 84 -24.82 8.53 -11.08
C PRO A 84 -25.36 7.10 -11.03
N SER A 85 -26.19 6.80 -10.02
CA SER A 85 -26.81 5.50 -9.79
C SER A 85 -27.50 4.97 -11.06
N GLY A 86 -26.82 4.11 -11.82
CA GLY A 86 -27.39 3.54 -13.05
C GLY A 86 -26.37 3.00 -14.07
N THR A 87 -25.11 3.44 -14.05
CA THR A 87 -24.05 2.90 -14.90
C THR A 87 -23.39 1.69 -14.24
N THR A 88 -23.83 0.49 -14.61
CA THR A 88 -23.30 -0.80 -14.13
C THR A 88 -21.94 -1.15 -14.74
N THR A 89 -21.01 -0.20 -14.82
CA THR A 89 -19.63 -0.48 -15.21
C THR A 89 -18.85 -0.90 -13.97
N SER A 90 -19.04 -2.15 -13.55
CA SER A 90 -18.58 -2.74 -12.28
C SER A 90 -17.06 -2.83 -12.07
N ASN A 91 -16.24 -2.19 -12.90
CA ASN A 91 -14.78 -2.26 -12.81
C ASN A 91 -14.19 -0.85 -12.91
N ASN A 92 -13.73 -0.31 -11.79
CA ASN A 92 -12.93 0.91 -11.79
C ASN A 92 -11.59 0.61 -12.49
N PRO A 93 -11.31 1.19 -13.68
CA PRO A 93 -10.13 0.85 -14.48
C PRO A 93 -8.82 1.24 -13.79
N TYR A 94 -8.87 2.12 -12.80
CA TYR A 94 -7.70 2.60 -12.08
C TYR A 94 -7.40 1.83 -10.80
N ALA A 95 -8.28 0.92 -10.35
CA ALA A 95 -8.10 0.21 -9.08
C ALA A 95 -6.78 -0.58 -9.03
N GLN A 96 -6.41 -1.29 -10.10
CA GLN A 96 -5.14 -2.03 -10.15
C GLN A 96 -3.92 -1.09 -10.13
N ALA A 97 -3.98 0.04 -10.83
CA ALA A 97 -2.92 1.05 -10.78
C ALA A 97 -2.81 1.68 -9.39
N ALA A 98 -3.94 1.91 -8.71
CA ALA A 98 -4.00 2.41 -7.35
C ALA A 98 -3.29 1.45 -6.38
N VAL A 99 -3.61 0.15 -6.46
CA VAL A 99 -2.96 -0.89 -5.65
C VAL A 99 -1.45 -0.93 -5.89
N LEU A 100 -1.01 -0.80 -7.15
CA LEU A 100 0.42 -0.80 -7.47
C LEU A 100 1.12 0.41 -6.83
N ILE A 101 0.55 1.60 -6.98
CA ILE A 101 1.12 2.84 -6.43
C ILE A 101 1.13 2.82 -4.90
N THR A 102 0.06 2.35 -4.25
CA THR A 102 0.03 2.22 -2.77
C THR A 102 1.06 1.24 -2.27
N THR A 103 1.20 0.10 -2.95
CA THR A 103 2.19 -0.92 -2.58
C THR A 103 3.61 -0.37 -2.69
N LEU A 104 3.93 0.34 -3.79
CA LEU A 104 5.23 0.98 -3.98
C LEU A 104 5.50 2.05 -2.91
N TYR A 105 4.50 2.88 -2.60
CA TYR A 105 4.61 3.89 -1.55
C TYR A 105 4.94 3.26 -0.18
N HIS A 106 4.17 2.26 0.25
CA HIS A 106 4.39 1.59 1.53
C HIS A 106 5.71 0.82 1.58
N THR A 107 6.14 0.25 0.45
CA THR A 107 7.46 -0.40 0.34
C THR A 107 8.59 0.61 0.53
N ALA A 108 8.53 1.75 -0.18
CA ALA A 108 9.52 2.81 -0.05
C ALA A 108 9.54 3.41 1.37
N ALA A 109 8.36 3.65 1.96
CA ALA A 109 8.23 4.14 3.33
C ALA A 109 8.77 3.13 4.37
N GLY A 110 8.51 1.83 4.19
CA GLY A 110 9.04 0.76 5.02
C GLY A 110 10.56 0.66 4.96
N ILE A 111 11.14 0.69 3.75
CA ILE A 111 12.61 0.69 3.57
C ILE A 111 13.23 1.93 4.22
N TYR A 112 12.66 3.12 4.00
CA TYR A 112 13.18 4.36 4.58
C TYR A 112 13.10 4.37 6.11
N SER A 113 12.00 3.93 6.68
CA SER A 113 11.87 3.84 8.14
C SER A 113 12.82 2.80 8.74
N TYR A 114 13.07 1.68 8.05
CA TYR A 114 14.10 0.71 8.46
C TYR A 114 15.52 1.30 8.42
N THR A 115 15.89 2.05 7.38
CA THR A 115 17.22 2.69 7.32
C THR A 115 17.38 3.73 8.43
N ARG A 116 16.33 4.50 8.73
CA ARG A 116 16.32 5.47 9.84
C ARG A 116 16.36 4.83 11.22
N TYR A 117 15.70 3.69 11.39
CA TYR A 117 15.77 2.89 12.62
C TYR A 117 17.20 2.50 12.95
N ASN A 118 17.93 1.97 11.96
CA ASN A 118 19.34 1.59 12.12
C ASN A 118 20.25 2.81 12.34
N ALA A 119 20.04 3.90 11.59
CA ALA A 119 20.87 5.10 11.69
C ALA A 119 20.73 5.83 13.04
N THR A 120 19.58 5.71 13.71
CA THR A 120 19.29 6.45 14.95
C THR A 120 19.43 5.57 16.20
N GLY A 121 20.07 4.40 16.08
CA GLY A 121 20.33 3.51 17.22
C GLY A 121 19.09 2.84 17.79
N GLY A 122 18.07 2.57 16.96
CA GLY A 122 16.94 1.71 17.34
C GLY A 122 15.71 2.43 17.90
N GLN A 123 15.44 3.67 17.48
CA GLN A 123 14.25 4.39 17.94
C GLN A 123 12.93 3.72 17.55
N VAL A 124 12.06 3.50 18.53
CA VAL A 124 10.80 2.77 18.38
C VAL A 124 9.86 3.41 17.35
N ALA A 125 9.86 4.73 17.22
CA ALA A 125 9.01 5.44 16.26
C ALA A 125 9.27 5.02 14.81
N TYR A 126 10.54 4.89 14.42
CA TYR A 126 10.93 4.39 13.10
C TYR A 126 10.59 2.91 12.94
N LEU A 127 10.66 2.11 14.01
CA LEU A 127 10.26 0.70 13.98
C LEU A 127 8.75 0.55 13.72
N ILE A 128 7.91 1.33 14.38
CA ILE A 128 6.46 1.34 14.17
C ILE A 128 6.15 1.73 12.72
N GLY A 129 6.83 2.76 12.21
CA GLY A 129 6.74 3.16 10.79
C GLY A 129 7.07 2.01 9.84
N CYS A 130 8.15 1.29 10.12
CA CYS A 130 8.61 0.15 9.34
C CYS A 130 7.62 -1.01 9.37
N LEU A 131 7.09 -1.35 10.55
CA LEU A 131 6.16 -2.46 10.70
C LEU A 131 4.81 -2.17 10.03
N GLY A 132 4.25 -0.98 10.22
CA GLY A 132 2.96 -0.63 9.63
C GLY A 132 3.02 -0.51 8.11
N SER A 133 4.02 0.19 7.56
CA SER A 133 4.21 0.27 6.11
C SER A 133 4.69 -1.06 5.52
N GLY A 134 5.48 -1.84 6.23
CA GLY A 134 5.88 -3.19 5.80
C GLY A 134 4.69 -4.15 5.70
N PHE A 135 3.82 -4.17 6.71
CA PHE A 135 2.60 -4.97 6.69
C PHE A 135 1.69 -4.59 5.50
N LEU A 136 1.44 -3.30 5.30
CA LEU A 136 0.63 -2.82 4.18
C LEU A 136 1.26 -3.13 2.81
N SER A 137 2.60 -3.09 2.72
CA SER A 137 3.32 -3.54 1.52
C SER A 137 3.13 -5.03 1.26
N CYS A 138 3.20 -5.89 2.28
CA CYS A 138 2.92 -7.32 2.13
C CYS A 138 1.49 -7.60 1.66
N VAL A 139 0.50 -6.90 2.23
CA VAL A 139 -0.89 -6.99 1.79
C VAL A 139 -1.04 -6.51 0.35
N GLY A 140 -0.40 -5.39 -0.01
CA GLY A 140 -0.41 -4.85 -1.37
C GLY A 140 0.20 -5.80 -2.39
N LEU A 141 1.35 -6.41 -2.07
CA LEU A 141 1.98 -7.44 -2.88
C LEU A 141 1.07 -8.67 -3.01
N TYR A 142 0.40 -9.09 -1.94
CA TYR A 142 -0.58 -10.17 -2.00
C TYR A 142 -1.68 -9.85 -3.01
N VAL A 143 -2.26 -8.65 -2.94
CA VAL A 143 -3.30 -8.19 -3.89
C VAL A 143 -2.77 -8.10 -5.32
N LEU A 144 -1.53 -7.66 -5.55
CA LEU A 144 -0.96 -7.61 -6.91
C LEU A 144 -0.67 -8.99 -7.50
N LEU A 145 -0.19 -9.93 -6.68
CA LEU A 145 0.22 -11.27 -7.14
C LEU A 145 -0.98 -12.22 -7.27
N PHE A 146 -1.96 -12.07 -6.38
CA PHE A 146 -3.07 -13.02 -6.24
C PHE A 146 -4.45 -12.39 -6.41
N GLY A 147 -4.55 -11.06 -6.51
CA GLY A 147 -5.82 -10.35 -6.62
C GLY A 147 -6.40 -10.29 -8.04
N ASP A 148 -5.70 -10.77 -9.07
CA ASP A 148 -6.28 -10.94 -10.41
C ASP A 148 -6.80 -12.38 -10.59
N GLY A 149 -8.11 -12.56 -10.47
CA GLY A 149 -8.81 -13.81 -10.77
C GLY A 149 -8.76 -14.22 -12.25
N LYS A 150 -8.19 -13.39 -13.15
CA LYS A 150 -8.03 -13.72 -14.58
C LYS A 150 -6.90 -14.72 -14.80
N ARG A 151 -7.23 -15.97 -14.47
CA ARG A 151 -6.45 -17.15 -14.78
C ARG A 151 -6.46 -17.50 -16.27
N LEU A 152 -6.92 -16.66 -17.20
CA LEU A 152 -6.80 -16.92 -18.63
C LEU A 152 -5.74 -16.03 -19.30
N SER A 153 -4.87 -16.65 -20.08
CA SER A 153 -3.94 -15.94 -20.96
C SER A 153 -4.68 -15.15 -22.03
N ARG A 154 -4.51 -13.82 -22.06
CA ARG A 154 -5.04 -12.95 -23.13
C ARG A 154 -4.59 -13.35 -24.54
N ARG A 155 -3.41 -13.98 -24.67
CA ARG A 155 -2.83 -14.34 -25.97
C ARG A 155 -3.25 -15.72 -26.46
N THR A 156 -3.53 -16.65 -25.55
CA THR A 156 -3.74 -18.07 -25.89
C THR A 156 -5.05 -18.63 -25.35
N GLY A 157 -5.83 -17.86 -24.60
CA GLY A 157 -7.03 -18.34 -23.89
C GLY A 157 -6.73 -19.42 -22.84
N ALA A 158 -5.47 -19.80 -22.65
CA ALA A 158 -5.09 -20.91 -21.82
C ALA A 158 -5.23 -20.57 -20.34
N ASP A 159 -5.81 -21.50 -19.59
CA ASP A 159 -5.94 -21.40 -18.14
C ASP A 159 -4.57 -21.44 -17.44
N LYS A 160 -4.07 -20.26 -17.09
CA LYS A 160 -2.90 -19.97 -16.25
C LYS A 160 -3.02 -20.51 -14.83
N SER A 161 -4.18 -20.99 -14.38
CA SER A 161 -4.27 -21.76 -13.13
C SER A 161 -3.40 -23.01 -13.14
N THR A 162 -3.08 -23.52 -14.34
CA THR A 162 -2.17 -24.64 -14.59
C THR A 162 -0.74 -24.20 -14.89
N SER A 163 -0.44 -22.91 -14.82
CA SER A 163 0.94 -22.42 -14.98
C SER A 163 1.64 -22.44 -13.61
N GLY A 164 2.85 -22.99 -13.55
CA GLY A 164 3.65 -23.11 -12.34
C GLY A 164 4.24 -21.79 -11.86
N TRP A 165 3.43 -20.73 -11.79
CA TRP A 165 3.81 -19.43 -11.27
C TRP A 165 2.94 -19.11 -10.05
N PRO A 166 3.49 -18.55 -8.96
CA PRO A 166 4.89 -18.17 -8.76
C PRO A 166 5.83 -19.35 -8.44
N PHE A 167 5.29 -20.54 -8.17
CA PHE A 167 6.07 -21.75 -7.88
C PHE A 167 5.76 -22.87 -8.86
N ARG A 168 6.80 -23.57 -9.32
CA ARG A 168 6.70 -24.64 -10.33
C ARG A 168 5.72 -25.73 -9.86
N ASN A 169 4.69 -26.00 -10.66
CA ASN A 169 3.71 -27.04 -10.41
C ASN A 169 3.99 -28.27 -11.31
N ALA A 170 4.68 -29.26 -10.75
CA ALA A 170 5.04 -30.49 -11.47
C ALA A 170 3.82 -31.30 -11.94
N GLU A 171 2.68 -31.21 -11.26
CA GLU A 171 1.44 -31.90 -11.65
C GLU A 171 0.77 -31.26 -12.87
N ALA A 172 0.84 -29.93 -13.00
CA ALA A 172 0.31 -29.24 -14.16
C ALA A 172 1.15 -29.50 -15.43
N ASP A 173 2.47 -29.64 -15.30
CA ASP A 173 3.37 -29.98 -16.39
C ASP A 173 3.14 -31.40 -16.94
N LYS A 174 2.75 -32.36 -16.08
CA LYS A 174 2.39 -33.73 -16.50
C LYS A 174 1.16 -33.74 -17.43
N LYS A 175 0.15 -32.90 -17.15
CA LYS A 175 -1.06 -32.81 -18.00
C LYS A 175 -0.77 -32.25 -19.40
N LYS A 176 0.16 -31.29 -19.53
CA LYS A 176 0.61 -30.77 -20.84
C LYS A 176 1.30 -31.84 -21.71
N LYS A 177 2.07 -32.74 -21.08
CA LYS A 177 2.70 -33.88 -21.79
C LYS A 177 1.68 -34.89 -22.32
N LYS A 178 0.58 -35.11 -21.60
CA LYS A 178 -0.47 -36.08 -21.97
C LYS A 178 -1.33 -35.60 -23.14
N SER A 179 -1.51 -34.29 -23.30
CA SER A 179 -2.30 -33.69 -24.40
C SER A 179 -1.56 -33.61 -25.74
N LYS A 180 -0.25 -33.87 -25.78
CA LYS A 180 0.59 -33.80 -26.99
C LYS A 180 0.89 -35.17 -27.62
N ARG A 181 0.25 -36.23 -27.12
CA ARG A 181 0.44 -37.61 -27.55
C ARG A 181 -0.88 -38.15 -28.07
#